data_AF-A0A7C7HWY5-F1
#
_entry.id   AF-A0A7C7HWY5-F1
#
_cell.length_a   1.000
_cell.length_b   1.000
_cell.length_c   1.000
_cell.angle_alpha   90.00
_cell.angle_beta   90.00
_cell.angle_gamma   90.00
#
_symmetry.space_group_name_H-M   'P 1'
#
loop_
_entity.id
_entity.type
_entity.pdbx_description
1 polymer ?
#
loop_
_entity_poly.entity_id
_entity_poly.type
_entity_poly.pdbx_seq_one_letter_code
_entity_poly.pdbx_strand_id
1 'polypeptide(L)'
;AVVNTHAHLDHIGGVSDLKEKYGIPFYLHPNEKPVLDGYERDCAFFGMTPKITPTVDHWLNTGELKVGDFLIQCVETPGHTPGGTCLVINDHVFTGDTIFAGSVGRTDLPGGDWNTLCESLVKAMKEIPGDYILHPGHGLHTTLKNEMLKNPFLIPLLKRVNS
;
A
#
# COMPACT_ATOMS: atom_id res chain seq x y z
N ALA A 1 -13.00 11.33 0.59
CA ALA A 1 -12.45 10.36 1.57
C ALA A 1 -10.93 10.39 1.48
N VAL A 2 -10.25 9.92 2.52
CA VAL A 2 -8.83 9.55 2.49
C VAL A 2 -8.77 8.02 2.52
N VAL A 3 -8.03 7.41 1.61
CA VAL A 3 -7.85 5.95 1.56
C VAL A 3 -6.35 5.69 1.48
N ASN A 4 -5.81 4.98 2.47
CA ASN A 4 -4.38 4.68 2.50
C ASN A 4 -4.10 3.24 2.10
N THR A 5 -2.96 3.05 1.45
CA THR A 5 -2.40 1.73 1.11
C THR A 5 -1.86 1.01 2.35
N HIS A 6 -1.26 1.77 3.28
CA HIS A 6 -0.73 1.31 4.57
C HIS A 6 -0.54 2.49 5.53
N ALA A 7 -0.06 2.24 6.76
CA ALA A 7 -0.06 3.19 7.86
C ALA A 7 1.33 3.64 8.35
N HIS A 8 2.38 3.50 7.54
CA HIS A 8 3.68 4.11 7.90
C HIS A 8 3.57 5.63 8.00
N LEU A 9 4.42 6.21 8.84
CA LEU A 9 4.34 7.60 9.30
C LEU A 9 4.28 8.63 8.17
N ASP A 10 4.97 8.38 7.07
CA ASP A 10 5.07 9.24 5.90
C ASP A 10 3.84 9.16 4.99
N HIS A 11 2.98 8.15 5.20
CA HIS A 11 1.70 7.99 4.53
C HIS A 11 0.52 8.47 5.37
N ILE A 12 0.63 8.52 6.71
CA ILE A 12 -0.47 8.92 7.61
C ILE A 12 -0.33 10.31 8.23
N GLY A 13 0.86 10.94 8.18
CA GLY A 13 1.12 12.19 8.90
C GLY A 13 0.25 13.39 8.48
N GLY A 14 -0.37 13.35 7.30
CA GLY A 14 -1.30 14.40 6.83
C GLY A 14 -2.79 14.09 7.05
N VAL A 15 -3.14 12.88 7.49
CA VAL A 15 -4.53 12.39 7.44
C VAL A 15 -5.43 13.18 8.40
N SER A 16 -5.01 13.41 9.64
CA SER A 16 -5.79 14.15 10.63
C SER A 16 -6.14 15.57 10.15
N ASP A 17 -5.16 16.28 9.58
CA ASP A 17 -5.35 17.64 9.03
C ASP A 17 -6.36 17.63 7.87
N LEU A 18 -6.31 16.61 7.00
CA LEU A 18 -7.26 16.45 5.89
C LEU A 18 -8.67 16.14 6.39
N LYS A 19 -8.80 15.27 7.40
CA LYS A 19 -10.09 14.95 8.03
C LYS A 19 -10.72 16.18 8.64
N GLU A 20 -9.97 16.94 9.44
CA GLU A 20 -10.47 18.16 10.10
C GLU A 20 -10.88 19.22 9.06
N LYS A 21 -10.03 19.45 8.06
CA LYS A 21 -10.28 20.50 7.05
C LYS A 21 -11.50 20.23 6.17
N TYR A 22 -11.71 18.97 5.78
CA TYR A 22 -12.71 18.64 4.75
C TYR A 22 -13.90 17.83 5.27
N GLY A 23 -13.87 17.37 6.53
CA GLY A 23 -14.94 16.54 7.10
C GLY A 23 -15.11 15.20 6.38
N ILE A 24 -14.02 14.64 5.85
CA ILE A 24 -14.03 13.41 5.04
C ILE A 24 -13.60 12.18 5.85
N PRO A 25 -14.17 11.00 5.56
CA PRO A 25 -13.79 9.76 6.24
C PRO A 25 -12.41 9.24 5.81
N PHE A 26 -11.72 8.58 6.74
CA PHE A 26 -10.48 7.84 6.55
C PHE A 26 -10.71 6.32 6.53
N TYR A 27 -10.20 5.69 5.47
CA TYR A 27 -10.24 4.25 5.25
C TYR A 27 -8.84 3.63 5.32
N LEU A 28 -8.74 2.50 6.02
CA LEU A 28 -7.47 1.78 6.20
C LEU A 28 -7.74 0.27 6.35
N HIS A 29 -6.79 -0.58 5.95
CA HIS A 29 -6.91 -2.02 6.16
C HIS A 29 -6.82 -2.39 7.67
N PRO A 30 -7.63 -3.31 8.19
CA PRO A 30 -7.65 -3.65 9.63
C PRO A 30 -6.29 -4.13 10.17
N ASN A 31 -5.52 -4.86 9.36
CA ASN A 31 -4.19 -5.32 9.77
C ASN A 31 -3.14 -4.21 9.86
N GLU A 32 -3.44 -2.98 9.45
CA GLU A 32 -2.56 -1.83 9.66
C GLU A 32 -2.70 -1.23 11.05
N LYS A 33 -3.67 -1.67 11.86
CA LYS A 33 -3.87 -1.14 13.22
C LYS A 33 -2.59 -1.17 14.08
N PRO A 34 -1.78 -2.24 14.12
CA PRO A 34 -0.53 -2.24 14.89
C PRO A 34 0.51 -1.23 14.39
N VAL A 35 0.52 -0.95 13.08
CA VAL A 35 1.43 0.05 12.46
C VAL A 35 0.94 1.46 12.82
N LEU A 36 -0.35 1.74 12.67
CA LEU A 36 -0.98 3.00 13.05
C LEU A 36 -0.79 3.32 14.54
N ASP A 37 -1.02 2.34 15.42
CA ASP A 37 -0.82 2.48 16.87
C ASP A 37 0.66 2.74 17.22
N GLY A 38 1.58 2.44 16.30
CA GLY A 38 3.02 2.69 16.41
C GLY A 38 3.46 4.10 16.03
N TYR A 39 2.60 4.92 15.43
CA TYR A 39 2.96 6.18 14.77
C TYR A 39 3.84 7.11 15.63
N GLU A 40 3.46 7.39 16.88
CA GLU A 40 4.22 8.30 17.74
C GLU A 40 5.62 7.78 18.07
N ARG A 41 5.73 6.47 18.34
CA ARG A 41 7.02 5.80 18.58
C ARG A 41 7.89 5.87 17.34
N ASP A 42 7.31 5.62 16.17
CA ASP A 42 8.06 5.60 14.92
C ASP A 42 8.52 7.03 14.55
N CYS A 43 7.69 8.06 14.75
CA CYS A 43 8.11 9.45 14.64
C CYS A 43 9.29 9.77 15.56
N ALA A 44 9.22 9.37 16.84
CA ALA A 44 10.31 9.60 17.79
C ALA A 44 11.61 8.89 17.36
N PHE A 45 11.50 7.65 16.84
CA PHE A 45 12.65 6.90 16.32
C PHE A 45 13.35 7.63 15.17
N PHE A 46 12.60 8.31 14.30
CA PHE A 46 13.13 9.13 13.21
C PHE A 46 13.41 10.59 13.59
N GLY A 47 13.34 10.96 14.88
CA GLY A 47 13.60 12.32 15.36
C GLY A 47 12.56 13.35 14.91
N MET A 48 11.34 12.91 14.61
CA MET A 48 10.22 13.74 14.18
C MET A 48 9.25 13.97 15.34
N THR A 49 8.66 15.16 15.40
CA THR A 49 7.52 15.42 16.29
C THR A 49 6.24 14.86 15.64
N PRO A 50 5.53 13.92 16.28
CA PRO A 50 4.30 13.38 15.71
C PRO A 50 3.21 14.45 15.66
N LYS A 51 2.37 14.37 14.62
CA LYS A 51 1.07 15.05 14.59
C LYS A 51 0.03 14.20 15.32
N ILE A 52 -1.23 14.65 15.32
CA ILE A 52 -2.34 13.85 15.85
C ILE A 52 -2.47 12.56 15.05
N THR A 53 -2.37 11.41 15.71
CA THR A 53 -2.63 10.09 15.12
C THR A 53 -4.07 10.04 14.59
N PRO A 54 -4.28 9.74 13.29
CA PRO A 54 -5.62 9.75 12.71
C PRO A 54 -6.48 8.61 13.25
N THR A 55 -7.76 8.90 13.51
CA THR A 55 -8.76 7.86 13.78
C THR A 55 -9.24 7.24 12.47
N VAL A 56 -9.32 5.91 12.39
CA VAL A 56 -9.89 5.21 11.25
C VAL A 56 -11.41 5.21 11.38
N ASP A 57 -12.12 5.73 10.38
CA ASP A 57 -13.58 5.77 10.37
C ASP A 57 -14.16 4.48 9.79
N HIS A 58 -13.46 3.89 8.81
CA HIS A 58 -13.87 2.67 8.14
C HIS A 58 -12.68 1.75 7.89
N TRP A 59 -12.82 0.50 8.31
CA TRP A 59 -11.84 -0.54 7.97
C TRP A 59 -12.18 -1.13 6.60
N LEU A 60 -11.17 -1.27 5.73
CA LEU A 60 -11.32 -1.92 4.44
C LEU A 60 -11.67 -3.40 4.64
N ASN A 61 -12.61 -3.91 3.84
CA ASN A 61 -12.82 -5.34 3.67
C ASN A 61 -12.18 -5.78 2.35
N THR A 62 -11.90 -7.08 2.21
CA THR A 62 -11.51 -7.67 0.93
C THR A 62 -12.49 -7.29 -0.18
N GLY A 63 -11.97 -7.01 -1.39
CA GLY A 63 -12.79 -6.78 -2.59
C GLY A 63 -12.89 -5.32 -2.98
N GLU A 64 -14.12 -4.79 -3.08
CA GLU A 64 -14.39 -3.48 -3.66
C GLU A 64 -14.80 -2.45 -2.60
N LEU A 65 -14.24 -1.25 -2.71
CA LEU A 65 -14.62 -0.06 -1.96
C LEU A 65 -15.24 0.95 -2.92
N LYS A 66 -16.46 1.41 -2.62
CA LYS A 66 -17.09 2.51 -3.35
C LYS A 66 -16.96 3.83 -2.58
N VAL A 67 -16.36 4.84 -3.20
CA VAL A 67 -16.24 6.21 -2.66
C VAL A 67 -16.82 7.19 -3.66
N GLY A 68 -18.05 7.64 -3.44
CA GLY A 68 -18.78 8.44 -4.42
C GLY A 68 -18.92 7.68 -5.74
N ASP A 69 -18.40 8.27 -6.82
CA ASP A 69 -18.39 7.66 -8.16
C ASP A 69 -17.18 6.77 -8.43
N PHE A 70 -16.20 6.75 -7.52
CA PHE A 70 -15.04 5.87 -7.64
C PHE A 70 -15.37 4.46 -7.14
N LEU A 71 -15.10 3.47 -8.00
CA LEU A 71 -14.98 2.07 -7.61
C LEU A 71 -13.50 1.75 -7.46
N ILE A 72 -13.10 1.36 -6.26
CA ILE A 72 -11.71 1.05 -5.90
C ILE A 72 -11.65 -0.44 -5.61
N GLN A 73 -10.92 -1.19 -6.44
CA GLN A 73 -10.63 -2.59 -6.14
C GLN A 73 -9.41 -2.66 -5.23
N CYS A 74 -9.58 -3.26 -4.05
CA CYS A 74 -8.56 -3.41 -3.03
C CYS A 74 -7.88 -4.78 -3.19
N VAL A 75 -6.62 -4.77 -3.63
CA VAL A 75 -5.78 -5.97 -3.73
C VAL A 75 -4.85 -6.00 -2.54
N GLU A 76 -5.16 -6.84 -1.55
CA GLU A 76 -4.30 -7.02 -0.37
C GLU A 76 -2.92 -7.57 -0.79
N THR A 77 -1.89 -6.85 -0.38
CA THR A 77 -0.48 -7.09 -0.67
C THR A 77 0.40 -6.94 0.59
N PRO A 78 0.15 -7.72 1.66
CA PRO A 78 0.96 -7.66 2.87
C PRO A 78 2.43 -8.06 2.64
N GLY A 79 3.28 -7.74 3.60
CA GLY A 79 4.69 -8.14 3.64
C GLY A 79 5.65 -6.97 3.76
N HIS A 80 5.33 -5.82 3.16
CA HIS A 80 5.96 -4.56 3.57
C HIS A 80 5.40 -4.11 4.93
N THR A 81 4.07 -4.16 5.04
CA THR A 81 3.29 -4.05 6.29
C THR A 81 2.26 -5.18 6.37
N PRO A 82 1.65 -5.46 7.54
CA PRO A 82 0.69 -6.56 7.69
C PRO A 82 -0.65 -6.37 6.95
N GLY A 83 -1.02 -5.15 6.57
CA GLY A 83 -2.24 -4.80 5.86
C GLY A 83 -2.02 -3.96 4.61
N GLY A 84 -0.82 -3.99 4.03
CA GLY A 84 -0.51 -3.33 2.77
C GLY A 84 -1.53 -3.70 1.70
N THR A 85 -2.08 -2.70 1.01
CA THR A 85 -3.15 -2.86 0.03
C THR A 85 -2.89 -2.00 -1.21
N CYS A 86 -2.78 -2.63 -2.37
CA CYS A 86 -2.82 -1.94 -3.66
C CYS A 86 -4.26 -1.48 -3.96
N LEU A 87 -4.43 -0.23 -4.36
CA LEU A 87 -5.72 0.36 -4.69
C LEU A 87 -5.83 0.55 -6.21
N VAL A 88 -6.71 -0.22 -6.85
CA VAL A 88 -6.91 -0.17 -8.31
C VAL A 88 -8.13 0.68 -8.64
N ILE A 89 -7.95 1.68 -9.50
CA ILE A 89 -8.99 2.60 -9.96
C ILE A 89 -8.84 2.73 -11.48
N ASN A 90 -9.78 2.14 -12.23
CA ASN A 90 -9.66 2.01 -13.69
C ASN A 90 -8.32 1.34 -14.08
N ASP A 91 -7.51 2.00 -14.90
CA ASP A 91 -6.18 1.60 -15.36
C ASP A 91 -5.02 2.13 -14.49
N HIS A 92 -5.33 2.69 -13.32
CA HIS A 92 -4.36 3.22 -12.36
C HIS A 92 -4.32 2.36 -11.08
N VAL A 93 -3.11 2.11 -10.58
CA VAL A 93 -2.90 1.32 -9.35
C VAL A 93 -2.01 2.10 -8.40
N PHE A 94 -2.52 2.43 -7.22
CA PHE A 94 -1.71 2.96 -6.13
C PHE A 94 -1.14 1.79 -5.34
N THR A 95 0.14 1.49 -5.54
CA THR A 95 0.79 0.29 -4.97
C THR A 95 1.31 0.50 -3.56
N GLY A 96 1.28 1.75 -3.07
CA GLY A 96 1.97 2.12 -1.84
C GLY A 96 3.42 1.66 -1.91
N ASP A 97 3.84 0.94 -0.89
CA ASP A 97 5.20 0.45 -0.77
C ASP A 97 5.33 -1.04 -1.09
N THR A 98 4.42 -1.60 -1.91
CA THR A 98 4.55 -2.99 -2.40
C THR A 98 5.51 -3.09 -3.59
N ILE A 99 5.23 -2.37 -4.69
CA ILE A 99 6.00 -2.42 -5.96
C ILE A 99 6.45 -1.01 -6.32
N PHE A 100 7.74 -0.87 -6.60
CA PHE A 100 8.38 0.36 -7.09
C PHE A 100 8.93 0.16 -8.51
N ALA A 101 9.27 1.26 -9.19
CA ALA A 101 10.06 1.18 -10.42
C ALA A 101 11.46 0.60 -10.12
N GLY A 102 11.71 -0.63 -10.56
CA GLY A 102 12.98 -1.36 -10.39
C GLY A 102 13.24 -1.90 -8.98
N SER A 103 12.29 -1.82 -8.05
CA SER A 103 12.44 -2.34 -6.68
C SER A 103 11.10 -2.78 -6.07
N VAL A 104 11.11 -3.20 -4.80
CA VAL A 104 9.93 -3.55 -3.99
C VAL A 104 10.07 -2.99 -2.57
N GLY A 105 8.99 -3.04 -1.80
CA GLY A 105 8.98 -2.66 -0.38
C GLY A 105 10.05 -3.36 0.44
N ARG A 106 10.63 -2.64 1.41
CA ARG A 106 11.46 -3.24 2.45
C ARG A 106 10.61 -4.10 3.39
N THR A 107 11.19 -5.10 4.04
CA THR A 107 10.46 -6.05 4.90
C THR A 107 11.12 -6.25 6.27
N ASP A 108 12.02 -5.34 6.66
CA ASP A 108 12.81 -5.41 7.88
C ASP A 108 12.28 -4.51 9.02
N LEU A 109 11.18 -3.79 8.77
CA LEU A 109 10.44 -3.05 9.80
C LEU A 109 9.45 -3.97 10.54
N PRO A 110 9.02 -3.63 11.77
CA PRO A 110 8.05 -4.42 12.52
C PRO A 110 6.78 -4.74 11.71
N GLY A 111 6.45 -6.02 11.58
CA GLY A 111 5.33 -6.51 10.77
C GLY A 111 5.65 -6.75 9.30
N GLY A 112 6.85 -6.41 8.84
CA GLY A 112 7.36 -6.79 7.53
C GLY A 112 7.83 -8.26 7.49
N ASP A 113 7.60 -8.93 6.36
CA ASP A 113 8.07 -10.29 6.10
C ASP A 113 8.31 -10.51 4.59
N TRP A 114 9.50 -11.01 4.25
CA TRP A 114 9.94 -11.19 2.86
C TRP A 114 9.14 -12.26 2.11
N ASN A 115 8.81 -13.38 2.77
CA ASN A 115 8.08 -14.47 2.13
C ASN A 115 6.65 -14.06 1.82
N THR A 116 6.02 -13.36 2.76
CA THR A 116 4.70 -12.75 2.61
C THR A 116 4.70 -11.73 1.48
N LEU A 117 5.71 -10.85 1.41
CA LEU A 117 5.84 -9.91 0.29
C LEU A 117 5.96 -10.65 -1.04
N CYS A 118 6.75 -11.72 -1.11
CA CYS A 118 6.87 -12.53 -2.33
C CYS A 118 5.53 -13.15 -2.77
N GLU A 119 4.69 -13.60 -1.82
CA GLU A 119 3.34 -14.08 -2.11
C GLU A 119 2.46 -12.96 -2.65
N SER A 120 2.51 -11.78 -2.03
CA SER A 120 1.81 -10.58 -2.48
C SER A 120 2.24 -10.12 -3.87
N LEU A 121 3.54 -10.18 -4.19
CA LEU A 121 4.06 -9.85 -5.52
C LEU A 121 3.53 -10.82 -6.58
N VAL A 122 3.50 -12.12 -6.28
CA VAL A 122 2.91 -13.14 -7.17
C VAL A 122 1.41 -12.90 -7.36
N LYS A 123 0.69 -12.61 -6.28
CA LYS A 123 -0.74 -12.28 -6.32
C LYS A 123 -1.01 -11.05 -7.18
N ALA A 124 -0.28 -9.95 -6.96
CA ALA A 124 -0.38 -8.74 -7.75
C ALA A 124 -0.11 -9.01 -9.25
N MET A 125 0.91 -9.82 -9.58
CA MET A 125 1.17 -10.24 -10.96
C MET A 125 0.05 -11.08 -11.60
N LYS A 126 -0.78 -11.76 -10.81
CA LYS A 126 -1.93 -12.55 -11.27
C LYS A 126 -3.22 -11.73 -11.39
N GLU A 127 -3.43 -10.79 -10.48
CA GLU A 127 -4.72 -10.08 -10.33
C GLU A 127 -4.75 -8.70 -11.02
N ILE A 128 -3.59 -8.06 -11.23
CA ILE A 128 -3.51 -6.72 -11.81
C ILE A 128 -3.12 -6.83 -13.29
N PRO A 129 -3.86 -6.19 -14.22
CA PRO A 129 -3.46 -6.17 -15.63
C PRO A 129 -2.10 -5.51 -15.85
N GLY A 130 -1.28 -6.13 -16.71
CA GLY A 130 0.11 -5.73 -16.90
C GLY A 130 0.30 -4.31 -17.46
N ASP A 131 -0.64 -3.78 -18.22
CA ASP A 131 -0.58 -2.46 -18.85
C ASP A 131 -1.04 -1.32 -17.94
N TYR A 132 -1.53 -1.61 -16.74
CA TYR A 132 -1.94 -0.59 -15.78
C TYR A 132 -0.76 0.23 -15.26
N ILE A 133 -1.01 1.51 -14.99
CA ILE A 133 -0.01 2.45 -14.48
C ILE A 133 0.10 2.27 -12.97
N LEU A 134 1.30 1.92 -12.52
CA LEU A 134 1.62 1.80 -11.10
C LEU A 134 2.11 3.15 -10.55
N HIS A 135 1.43 3.63 -9.52
CA HIS A 135 1.76 4.80 -8.71
C HIS A 135 2.28 4.33 -7.34
N PRO A 136 3.61 4.16 -7.21
CA PRO A 136 4.20 3.82 -5.93
C PRO A 136 4.11 4.96 -4.91
N GLY A 137 4.26 4.60 -3.63
CA GLY A 137 4.44 5.56 -2.54
C GLY A 137 5.68 6.43 -2.71
N HIS A 138 6.72 5.89 -3.35
CA HIS A 138 7.99 6.56 -3.60
C HIS A 138 8.53 6.30 -5.01
N GLY A 139 9.24 7.30 -5.53
CA GLY A 139 9.92 7.19 -6.83
C GLY A 139 8.99 7.42 -8.02
N LEU A 140 9.41 6.91 -9.17
CA LEU A 140 8.74 7.15 -10.46
C LEU A 140 7.60 6.16 -10.70
N HIS A 141 6.61 6.58 -11.48
CA HIS A 141 5.58 5.70 -12.01
C HIS A 141 6.18 4.65 -12.97
N THR A 142 5.50 3.50 -13.08
CA THR A 142 5.86 2.40 -13.99
C THR A 142 4.61 1.65 -14.45
N THR A 143 4.77 0.50 -15.10
CA THR A 143 3.68 -0.45 -15.38
C THR A 143 4.08 -1.82 -14.88
N LEU A 144 3.09 -2.64 -14.48
CA LEU A 144 3.37 -3.99 -14.00
C LEU A 144 4.09 -4.83 -15.07
N LYS A 145 3.74 -4.69 -16.34
CA LYS A 145 4.42 -5.32 -17.47
C LYS A 145 5.89 -4.92 -17.57
N ASN A 146 6.23 -3.65 -17.35
CA ASN A 146 7.62 -3.21 -17.34
C ASN A 146 8.38 -3.83 -16.15
N GLU A 147 7.76 -3.86 -14.96
CA GLU A 147 8.38 -4.44 -13.77
C GLU A 147 8.56 -5.96 -13.88
N MET A 148 7.61 -6.69 -14.45
CA MET A 148 7.76 -8.12 -14.72
C MET A 148 8.93 -8.42 -15.68
N LEU A 149 9.31 -7.48 -16.55
CA LEU A 149 10.42 -7.66 -17.49
C LEU A 149 11.78 -7.22 -16.94
N LYS A 150 11.82 -6.24 -16.02
CA LYS A 150 13.06 -5.54 -15.64
C LYS A 150 13.35 -5.53 -14.15
N ASN A 151 12.34 -5.72 -13.30
CA ASN A 151 12.51 -5.62 -11.86
C ASN A 151 13.22 -6.87 -11.32
N PRO A 152 14.41 -6.75 -10.72
CA PRO A 152 15.21 -7.89 -10.29
C PRO A 152 14.53 -8.71 -9.17
N PHE A 153 13.53 -8.16 -8.48
CA PHE A 153 12.77 -8.86 -7.45
C PHE A 153 11.55 -9.62 -8.01
N LEU A 154 10.95 -9.16 -9.12
CA LEU A 154 9.81 -9.85 -9.75
C LEU A 154 10.26 -10.98 -10.68
N ILE A 155 11.38 -10.81 -11.40
CA ILE A 155 11.88 -11.79 -12.37
C ILE A 155 12.03 -13.21 -11.77
N PRO A 156 12.63 -13.40 -10.58
CA PRO A 156 12.72 -14.72 -9.95
C PRO A 156 11.37 -15.36 -9.61
N LEU A 157 10.33 -14.54 -9.42
CA LEU A 157 8.99 -14.98 -9.01
C LEU A 157 8.08 -15.35 -10.19
N LEU A 158 8.44 -14.98 -11.42
CA LEU A 158 7.60 -15.21 -12.62
C LEU A 158 7.21 -16.68 -12.82
N LYS A 159 8.05 -17.64 -12.40
CA LYS A 159 7.73 -19.07 -12.48
C LYS A 159 6.51 -19.46 -11.64
N ARG A 160 6.26 -18.76 -10.53
CA ARG A 160 5.12 -18.97 -9.63
C ARG A 160 3.81 -18.37 -10.18
N VAL A 161 3.92 -17.45 -11.13
CA VAL A 161 2.75 -16.83 -11.79
C VAL A 161 2.14 -17.80 -12.79
N ASN A 162 2.98 -18.53 -13.53
CA ASN A 162 2.58 -19.45 -14.60
C ASN A 162 2.30 -20.89 -14.13
N SER A 163 2.47 -21.17 -12.83
CA SER A 163 2.10 -22.42 -12.17
C SER A 163 0.71 -22.33 -11.57
#